data_AF-A0A8I2YHT0-F1
#
_entry.id   AF-A0A8I2YHT0-F1
#
_cell.length_a   1.000
_cell.length_b   1.000
_cell.length_c   1.000
_cell.angle_alpha   90.00
_cell.angle_beta   90.00
_cell.angle_gamma   90.00
#
_symmetry.space_group_name_H-M   'P 1'
#
loop_
_entity.id
_entity.type
_entity.pdbx_description
1 polymer ?
#
loop_
_entity_poly.entity_id
_entity_poly.type
_entity_poly.pdbx_seq_one_letter_code
_entity_poly.pdbx_strand_id
1 'polypeptide(L)'
;MPDAVVLDMPTDLRSTNARVSPFELQENIGDKSNHRGITALTIDIADTRKTRQNDTPRPPPLWRTPEFFFYYLIAVVVIPFMVWVPINLSSRASQACCHTTFVLICKLPAVTHANYPIFQYKLSPGWLFGRRIDNSDAQYRSFRNNVPALAFLVLVYIALKSMYTRVATRLISGIPTDNTSLVPFTNLFAILYLIGLHGTSTLKIFIILTANYYIGKSFAGSRAGLIITWIFNFLILFANEWNEGYLFSSLHPDLAPLDAFRGIFPRWQISFNITTLRLVSFNMDYYWACKLPYPPVVRDILLICVKSKSSTIARDNTDRKATMYPSSSA
;
A
#
# COMPACT_ATOMS: atom_id res chain seq x y z
N MET A 1 44.39 3.88 -2.93
CA MET A 1 42.97 3.69 -3.31
C MET A 1 42.18 3.66 -2.02
N PRO A 2 41.17 4.52 -1.82
CA PRO A 2 40.53 4.63 -0.52
C PRO A 2 39.62 3.43 -0.27
N ASP A 3 39.68 2.93 0.96
CA ASP A 3 38.93 1.80 1.47
C ASP A 3 37.43 2.04 1.34
N ALA A 4 36.75 1.12 0.67
CA ALA A 4 35.30 1.15 0.55
C ALA A 4 34.70 0.93 1.94
N VAL A 5 34.10 1.99 2.50
CA VAL A 5 33.28 1.92 3.71
C VAL A 5 32.13 0.95 3.45
N VAL A 6 32.26 -0.27 3.97
CA VAL A 6 31.19 -1.24 4.05
C VAL A 6 30.25 -0.74 5.14
N LEU A 7 29.15 -0.12 4.71
CA LEU A 7 28.08 0.32 5.59
C LEU A 7 27.33 -0.93 6.04
N ASP A 8 27.75 -1.47 7.19
CA ASP A 8 27.16 -2.67 7.78
C ASP A 8 25.78 -2.28 8.35
N MET A 9 24.72 -2.71 7.66
CA MET A 9 23.36 -2.51 8.14
C MET A 9 22.99 -3.60 9.17
N PRO A 10 22.19 -3.27 10.20
CA PRO A 10 21.82 -4.22 11.25
C PRO A 10 21.25 -5.52 10.70
N THR A 11 21.81 -6.62 11.17
CA THR A 11 21.82 -7.94 10.52
C THR A 11 20.61 -8.83 10.89
N ASP A 12 19.45 -8.25 11.19
CA ASP A 12 18.29 -9.01 11.70
C ASP A 12 17.52 -9.80 10.61
N LEU A 13 17.97 -9.76 9.36
CA LEU A 13 17.30 -10.42 8.22
C LEU A 13 18.09 -11.57 7.59
N ARG A 14 19.24 -11.97 8.15
CA ARG A 14 20.03 -13.09 7.61
C ARG A 14 19.92 -14.35 8.48
N SER A 15 18.92 -15.17 8.18
CA SER A 15 19.06 -16.63 8.34
C SER A 15 20.00 -17.10 7.23
N THR A 16 21.28 -17.27 7.55
CA THR A 16 22.34 -17.60 6.58
C THR A 16 22.31 -19.02 6.00
N ASN A 17 21.37 -19.91 6.39
CA ASN A 17 21.41 -21.32 5.95
C ASN A 17 20.09 -21.92 5.44
N ALA A 18 19.07 -21.11 5.13
CA ALA A 18 17.84 -21.66 4.56
C ALA A 18 17.93 -21.76 3.03
N ARG A 19 17.95 -22.99 2.50
CA ARG A 19 17.64 -23.30 1.11
C ARG A 19 16.31 -22.63 0.74
N VAL A 20 16.38 -21.54 -0.03
CA VAL A 20 15.22 -20.95 -0.68
C VAL A 20 15.12 -21.58 -2.07
N SER A 21 14.20 -22.53 -2.24
CA SER A 21 13.78 -22.99 -3.56
C SER A 21 12.88 -21.92 -4.19
N PRO A 22 13.02 -21.62 -5.49
CA PRO A 22 12.13 -20.72 -6.21
C PRO A 22 11.07 -21.54 -6.92
N PHE A 23 9.81 -21.21 -6.68
CA PHE A 23 8.69 -21.59 -7.54
C PHE A 23 8.57 -23.09 -7.84
N GLU A 24 8.54 -23.91 -6.81
CA GLU A 24 7.82 -25.18 -6.90
C GLU A 24 6.39 -24.96 -6.41
N LEU A 25 5.43 -25.14 -7.32
CA LEU A 25 4.04 -25.49 -6.98
C LEU A 25 4.06 -26.90 -6.38
N GLN A 26 4.66 -27.04 -5.20
CA GLN A 26 4.54 -28.27 -4.42
C GLN A 26 3.12 -28.26 -3.85
N GLU A 27 2.25 -29.05 -4.48
CA GLU A 27 0.93 -29.43 -4.02
C GLU A 27 1.06 -30.22 -2.70
N ASN A 28 1.41 -29.55 -1.61
CA ASN A 28 1.35 -30.12 -0.28
C ASN A 28 -0.04 -29.86 0.27
N ILE A 29 -0.89 -30.87 0.10
CA ILE A 29 -2.15 -31.06 0.79
C ILE A 29 -1.87 -30.98 2.30
N GLY A 30 -2.51 -30.02 2.97
CA GLY A 30 -2.73 -30.07 4.42
C GLY A 30 -1.76 -29.23 5.25
N ASP A 31 -2.10 -27.96 5.46
CA ASP A 31 -2.37 -27.50 6.83
C ASP A 31 -3.22 -26.23 6.74
N LYS A 32 -4.53 -26.34 6.97
CA LYS A 32 -5.36 -25.16 7.24
C LYS A 32 -4.86 -24.62 8.57
N SER A 33 -4.06 -23.55 8.53
CA SER A 33 -3.61 -22.88 9.74
C SER A 33 -4.84 -22.41 10.50
N ASN A 34 -5.23 -23.18 11.50
CA ASN A 34 -6.43 -22.96 12.29
C ASN A 34 -6.16 -21.76 13.19
N HIS A 35 -6.27 -20.55 12.62
CA HIS A 35 -6.12 -19.31 13.35
C HIS A 35 -7.23 -19.29 14.40
N ARG A 36 -6.86 -19.38 15.68
CA ARG A 36 -7.78 -19.33 16.82
C ARG A 36 -7.73 -17.96 17.47
N GLY A 37 -8.87 -17.46 17.93
CA GLY A 37 -8.97 -16.18 18.65
C GLY A 37 -8.98 -14.98 17.71
N ILE A 38 -8.39 -13.86 18.15
CA ILE A 38 -8.45 -12.56 17.44
C ILE A 38 -7.78 -12.63 16.06
N THR A 39 -6.78 -13.50 15.89
CA THR A 39 -6.09 -13.69 14.61
C THR A 39 -6.98 -14.32 13.53
N ALA A 40 -8.08 -14.99 13.91
CA ALA A 40 -9.09 -15.48 12.99
C ALA A 40 -9.90 -14.36 12.31
N LEU A 41 -9.91 -13.14 12.89
CA LEU A 41 -10.55 -11.97 12.29
C LEU A 41 -9.65 -11.27 11.26
N THR A 42 -8.41 -11.72 11.10
CA THR A 42 -7.50 -11.13 10.11
C THR A 42 -7.91 -11.60 8.72
N ILE A 43 -7.91 -10.70 7.74
CA ILE A 43 -8.25 -11.05 6.36
C ILE A 43 -7.14 -11.94 5.82
N ASP A 44 -7.50 -13.17 5.47
CA ASP A 44 -6.64 -14.08 4.74
C ASP A 44 -6.24 -13.49 3.38
N ILE A 45 -4.93 -13.26 3.20
CA ILE A 45 -4.35 -12.81 1.94
C ILE A 45 -3.99 -14.05 1.12
N ALA A 46 -4.33 -14.03 -0.16
CA ALA A 46 -4.22 -15.15 -1.08
C ALA A 46 -2.82 -15.77 -1.30
N ASP A 47 -1.78 -15.23 -0.67
CA ASP A 47 -0.39 -15.58 -0.96
C ASP A 47 0.53 -15.68 0.26
N THR A 48 -0.01 -15.67 1.50
CA THR A 48 0.82 -15.85 2.71
C THR A 48 1.04 -17.34 3.00
N ARG A 49 1.41 -18.14 1.99
CA ARG A 49 1.99 -19.45 2.24
C ARG A 49 3.43 -19.24 2.68
N LYS A 50 3.65 -19.18 4.00
CA LYS A 50 4.98 -19.42 4.55
C LYS A 50 5.37 -20.84 4.14
N THR A 51 6.24 -20.95 3.13
CA THR A 51 7.06 -22.15 2.95
C THR A 51 7.64 -22.45 4.34
N ARG A 52 7.40 -23.66 4.87
CA ARG A 52 7.99 -24.10 6.15
C ARG A 52 9.51 -24.00 6.01
N GLN A 53 10.05 -22.84 6.37
CA GLN A 53 11.47 -22.63 6.51
C GLN A 53 11.85 -23.45 7.73
N ASN A 54 12.60 -24.53 7.50
CA ASN A 54 13.05 -25.49 8.51
C ASN A 54 13.30 -24.79 9.85
N ASP A 55 12.61 -25.26 10.89
CA ASP A 55 12.51 -24.67 12.22
C ASP A 55 13.88 -24.44 12.86
N THR A 56 14.53 -23.32 12.54
CA THR A 56 15.47 -22.71 13.47
C THR A 56 14.63 -22.15 14.62
N PRO A 57 14.93 -22.50 15.89
CA PRO A 57 14.22 -21.95 17.02
C PRO A 57 14.29 -20.43 16.94
N ARG A 58 13.14 -19.78 16.73
CA ARG A 58 13.09 -18.31 16.73
C ARG A 58 13.55 -17.83 18.10
N PRO A 59 14.33 -16.73 18.17
CA PRO A 59 14.67 -16.16 19.46
C PRO A 59 13.38 -15.90 20.25
N PRO A 60 13.37 -16.19 21.56
CA PRO A 60 12.19 -15.96 22.38
C PRO A 60 11.79 -14.49 22.31
N PRO A 61 10.48 -14.16 22.40
CA PRO A 61 10.02 -12.79 22.35
C PRO A 61 10.67 -11.98 23.48
N LEU A 62 11.27 -10.85 23.13
CA LEU A 62 11.98 -9.95 24.05
C LEU A 62 11.02 -9.09 24.90
N TRP A 63 9.77 -9.52 25.10
CA TRP A 63 8.76 -8.70 25.78
C TRP A 63 9.00 -8.54 27.29
N ARG A 64 9.88 -9.36 27.86
CA ARG A 64 10.24 -9.34 29.28
C ARG A 64 11.60 -8.68 29.55
N THR A 65 12.25 -8.10 28.54
CA THR A 65 13.52 -7.42 28.77
C THR A 65 13.28 -6.06 29.42
N PRO A 66 14.22 -5.55 30.24
CA PRO A 66 14.06 -4.27 30.92
C PRO A 66 13.90 -3.09 29.93
N GLU A 67 14.52 -3.18 28.74
CA GLU A 67 14.34 -2.19 27.67
C GLU A 67 12.88 -2.16 27.20
N PHE A 68 12.24 -3.33 27.07
CA PHE A 68 10.85 -3.42 26.64
C PHE A 68 9.86 -2.94 27.71
N PHE A 69 10.16 -3.20 28.99
CA PHE A 69 9.42 -2.58 30.10
C PHE A 69 9.51 -1.06 30.10
N PHE A 70 10.67 -0.49 29.78
CA PHE A 70 10.83 0.95 29.62
C PHE A 70 9.96 1.50 28.48
N TYR A 71 9.90 0.81 27.33
CA TYR A 71 8.99 1.19 26.24
C TYR A 71 7.51 1.10 26.66
N TYR A 72 7.12 0.08 27.43
CA TYR A 72 5.76 0.01 27.97
C TYR A 72 5.45 1.17 28.90
N LEU A 73 6.37 1.54 29.79
CA LEU A 73 6.21 2.70 30.67
C LEU A 73 6.05 3.99 29.85
N ILE A 74 6.91 4.20 28.84
CA ILE A 74 6.77 5.33 27.91
C ILE A 74 5.39 5.30 27.25
N ALA A 75 4.95 4.17 26.71
CA ALA A 75 3.66 4.08 26.03
C ALA A 75 2.49 4.38 26.97
N VAL A 76 2.52 3.87 28.20
CA VAL A 76 1.50 4.11 29.23
C VAL A 76 1.44 5.59 29.63
N VAL A 77 2.56 6.33 29.57
CA VAL A 77 2.57 7.78 29.84
C VAL A 77 2.20 8.59 28.60
N VAL A 78 2.85 8.32 27.47
CA VAL A 78 2.74 9.11 26.23
C VAL A 78 1.38 8.96 25.57
N ILE A 79 0.78 7.76 25.55
CA ILE A 79 -0.52 7.57 24.87
C ILE A 79 -1.63 8.37 25.55
N PRO A 80 -1.82 8.31 26.90
CA PRO A 80 -2.75 9.20 27.59
C PRO A 80 -2.43 10.67 27.37
N PHE A 81 -1.15 11.07 27.36
CA PHE A 81 -0.75 12.45 27.07
C PHE A 81 -1.13 12.89 25.65
N MET A 82 -0.92 12.03 24.63
CA MET A 82 -1.30 12.28 23.24
C MET A 82 -2.82 12.48 23.07
N VAL A 83 -3.62 11.86 23.93
CA VAL A 83 -5.08 12.06 23.95
C VAL A 83 -5.45 13.29 24.79
N TRP A 84 -4.86 13.44 25.97
CA TRP A 84 -5.19 14.48 26.94
C TRP A 84 -4.81 15.88 26.43
N VAL A 85 -3.63 16.07 25.84
CA VAL A 85 -3.15 17.39 25.39
C VAL A 85 -4.09 18.00 24.33
N PRO A 86 -4.44 17.32 23.22
CA PRO A 86 -5.40 17.87 22.25
C PRO A 86 -6.77 18.12 22.87
N ILE A 87 -7.23 17.26 23.78
CA ILE A 87 -8.51 17.45 24.49
C ILE A 87 -8.47 18.74 25.33
N ASN A 88 -7.42 18.95 26.10
CA ASN A 88 -7.24 20.11 26.96
C ASN A 88 -7.01 21.41 26.16
N LEU A 89 -6.37 21.34 25.00
CA LEU A 89 -6.21 22.48 24.10
C LEU A 89 -7.52 22.85 23.40
N SER A 90 -8.30 21.84 23.01
CA SER A 90 -9.56 22.01 22.27
C SER A 90 -10.80 22.13 23.14
N SER A 91 -10.66 21.98 24.47
CA SER A 91 -11.73 22.26 25.42
C SER A 91 -12.06 23.75 25.39
N ARG A 92 -13.11 24.06 24.64
CA ARG A 92 -13.86 25.28 24.83
C ARG A 92 -14.46 25.23 26.24
N ALA A 93 -14.55 26.37 26.89
CA ALA A 93 -15.55 26.62 27.92
C ALA A 93 -16.92 26.08 27.46
N SER A 94 -17.30 24.87 27.85
CA SER A 94 -18.58 24.28 27.47
C SER A 94 -19.67 24.85 28.36
N GLN A 95 -20.14 26.06 28.03
CA GLN A 95 -21.50 26.47 28.38
C GLN A 95 -22.47 25.67 27.48
N ALA A 96 -22.79 24.43 27.87
CA ALA A 96 -23.97 23.69 27.40
C ALA A 96 -24.06 22.33 28.13
N CYS A 97 -24.46 22.37 29.40
CA CYS A 97 -25.17 21.25 30.01
C CYS A 97 -26.22 21.82 30.96
N CYS A 98 -27.31 22.34 30.38
CA CYS A 98 -28.58 22.44 31.09
C CYS A 98 -29.67 22.09 30.07
N HIS A 99 -29.90 20.78 29.94
CA HIS A 99 -31.21 20.24 29.59
C HIS A 99 -31.26 18.77 30.00
N THR A 100 -31.06 18.52 31.29
CA THR A 100 -31.53 17.30 31.99
C THR A 100 -31.44 17.60 33.48
N THR A 101 -32.48 17.17 34.20
CA THR A 101 -32.95 17.65 35.49
C THR A 101 -32.02 17.32 36.66
N PHE A 102 -30.80 17.87 36.70
CA PHE A 102 -29.90 17.77 37.85
C PHE A 102 -28.98 19.00 37.93
N VAL A 103 -29.49 20.07 38.55
CA VAL A 103 -28.92 21.45 38.49
C VAL A 103 -27.76 21.70 39.47
N LEU A 104 -27.26 20.71 40.21
CA LEU A 104 -26.29 20.99 41.29
C LEU A 104 -24.78 20.82 40.94
N ILE A 105 -24.41 20.49 39.69
CA ILE A 105 -22.98 20.27 39.32
C ILE A 105 -22.49 21.20 38.18
N CYS A 106 -23.32 22.08 37.62
CA CYS A 106 -22.95 22.89 36.45
C CYS A 106 -22.49 24.32 36.79
N LYS A 107 -21.62 24.48 37.81
CA LYS A 107 -21.01 25.78 38.15
C LYS A 107 -19.51 25.67 38.40
N LEU A 108 -18.80 24.95 37.53
CA LEU A 108 -17.36 25.10 37.40
C LEU A 108 -17.07 26.19 36.37
N PRO A 109 -16.12 27.12 36.62
CA PRO A 109 -15.74 28.12 35.65
C PRO A 109 -15.24 27.40 34.40
N ALA A 110 -15.84 27.76 33.28
CA ALA A 110 -15.53 27.17 32.01
C ALA A 110 -14.15 27.68 31.58
N VAL A 111 -13.09 26.95 31.94
CA VAL A 111 -11.71 27.33 31.59
C VAL A 111 -11.47 26.97 30.13
N THR A 112 -11.70 27.92 29.23
CA THR A 112 -11.06 27.88 27.91
C THR A 112 -9.55 27.90 28.12
N HIS A 113 -8.84 26.98 27.48
CA HIS A 113 -7.39 27.07 27.40
C HIS A 113 -6.97 28.43 26.84
N ALA A 114 -5.93 29.07 27.40
CA ALA A 114 -5.51 30.43 27.03
C ALA A 114 -5.28 30.60 25.52
N ASN A 115 -4.78 29.55 24.85
CA ASN A 115 -4.52 29.56 23.41
C ASN A 115 -5.75 29.28 22.54
N TYR A 116 -6.88 28.79 23.09
CA TYR A 116 -8.05 28.39 22.29
C TYR A 116 -8.62 29.53 21.39
N PRO A 117 -8.71 30.79 21.86
CA PRO A 117 -9.20 31.90 21.03
C PRO A 117 -8.36 32.15 19.78
N ILE A 118 -7.07 31.78 19.79
CA ILE A 118 -6.13 32.01 18.70
C ILE A 118 -6.46 31.15 17.49
N PHE A 119 -7.00 29.93 17.68
CA PHE A 119 -7.24 28.99 16.58
C PHE A 119 -8.69 28.54 16.44
N GLN A 120 -9.60 28.97 17.33
CA GLN A 120 -11.02 28.59 17.29
C GLN A 120 -11.72 28.88 15.95
N TYR A 121 -11.23 29.85 15.18
CA TYR A 121 -11.76 30.23 13.88
C TYR A 121 -11.40 29.23 12.76
N LYS A 122 -10.35 28.42 12.95
CA LYS A 122 -9.95 27.34 12.05
C LYS A 122 -10.67 26.02 12.34
N LEU A 123 -11.34 25.92 13.49
CA LEU A 123 -12.04 24.72 13.91
C LEU A 123 -13.49 24.73 13.44
N SER A 124 -13.94 23.58 12.93
CA SER A 124 -15.31 23.36 12.47
C SER A 124 -16.13 22.57 13.49
N PRO A 125 -17.46 22.71 13.54
CA PRO A 125 -18.31 21.83 14.34
C PRO A 125 -18.09 20.36 13.95
N GLY A 126 -17.94 19.48 14.94
CA GLY A 126 -17.67 18.06 14.74
C GLY A 126 -18.62 17.14 15.51
N TRP A 127 -18.51 15.85 15.24
CA TRP A 127 -19.37 14.81 15.84
C TRP A 127 -18.90 14.33 17.22
N LEU A 128 -17.70 14.74 17.65
CA LEU A 128 -17.10 14.29 18.91
C LEU A 128 -17.67 15.08 20.10
N PHE A 129 -18.87 14.71 20.56
CA PHE A 129 -19.52 15.25 21.76
C PHE A 129 -19.64 16.79 21.76
N GLY A 130 -20.00 17.38 20.61
CA GLY A 130 -20.14 18.84 20.46
C GLY A 130 -18.82 19.62 20.40
N ARG A 131 -17.67 18.93 20.40
CA ARG A 131 -16.35 19.56 20.27
C ARG A 131 -16.11 20.01 18.83
N ARG A 132 -15.40 21.14 18.69
CA ARG A 132 -14.91 21.59 17.39
C ARG A 132 -13.66 20.82 16.99
N ILE A 133 -13.58 20.48 15.71
CA ILE A 133 -12.54 19.62 15.14
C ILE A 133 -11.77 20.39 14.07
N ASP A 134 -10.46 20.16 14.01
CA ASP A 134 -9.61 20.65 12.94
C ASP A 134 -9.83 19.83 11.65
N ASN A 135 -10.25 20.53 10.61
CA ASN A 135 -10.60 20.03 9.29
C ASN A 135 -9.78 20.73 8.19
N SER A 136 -8.61 21.26 8.55
CA SER A 136 -7.65 21.86 7.62
C SER A 136 -7.07 20.83 6.64
N ASP A 137 -6.73 19.64 7.13
CA ASP A 137 -6.20 18.54 6.31
C ASP A 137 -7.29 17.90 5.43
N ALA A 138 -7.09 17.96 4.11
CA ALA A 138 -8.07 17.47 3.14
C ALA A 138 -8.21 15.94 3.13
N GLN A 139 -7.15 15.18 3.41
CA GLN A 139 -7.15 13.72 3.45
C GLN A 139 -7.92 13.24 4.69
N TYR A 140 -7.59 13.80 5.85
CA TYR A 140 -8.19 13.43 7.12
C TYR A 140 -9.63 13.94 7.27
N ARG A 141 -9.95 15.12 6.71
CA ARG A 141 -11.33 15.63 6.63
C ARG A 141 -12.21 14.72 5.78
N SER A 142 -11.70 14.34 4.60
CA SER A 142 -12.41 13.47 3.65
C SER A 142 -12.76 12.11 4.26
N PHE A 143 -11.80 11.47 4.95
CA PHE A 143 -12.05 10.23 5.67
C PHE A 143 -13.09 10.41 6.80
N ARG A 144 -12.88 11.38 7.69
CA ARG A 144 -13.72 11.60 8.87
C ARG A 144 -15.18 11.91 8.54
N ASN A 145 -15.40 12.77 7.55
CA ASN A 145 -16.76 13.16 7.15
C ASN A 145 -17.52 12.02 6.48
N ASN A 146 -16.81 11.01 5.96
CA ASN A 146 -17.40 9.87 5.24
C ASN A 146 -17.32 8.55 6.02
N VAL A 147 -17.01 8.57 7.33
CA VAL A 147 -16.93 7.35 8.15
C VAL A 147 -18.19 6.47 8.04
N PRO A 148 -19.43 6.99 8.11
CA PRO A 148 -20.62 6.15 7.94
C PRO A 148 -20.71 5.49 6.56
N ALA A 149 -20.39 6.22 5.49
CA ALA A 149 -20.40 5.70 4.13
C ALA A 149 -19.31 4.62 3.93
N LEU A 150 -18.11 4.85 4.48
CA LEU A 150 -17.01 3.87 4.47
C LEU A 150 -17.37 2.61 5.27
N ALA A 151 -18.01 2.75 6.43
CA ALA A 151 -18.48 1.62 7.22
C ALA A 151 -19.53 0.79 6.46
N PHE A 152 -20.49 1.46 5.81
CA PHE A 152 -21.47 0.79 4.95
C PHE A 152 -20.79 0.05 3.79
N LEU A 153 -19.80 0.67 3.14
CA LEU A 153 -19.05 0.02 2.06
C LEU A 153 -18.29 -1.23 2.54
N VAL A 154 -17.71 -1.21 3.75
CA VAL A 154 -17.07 -2.38 4.34
C VAL A 154 -18.08 -3.51 4.55
N LEU A 155 -19.29 -3.20 5.02
CA LEU A 155 -20.37 -4.20 5.16
C LEU A 155 -20.76 -4.79 3.80
N VAL A 156 -20.89 -3.95 2.76
CA VAL A 156 -21.16 -4.39 1.39
C VAL A 156 -20.05 -5.32 0.89
N TYR A 157 -18.78 -4.96 1.10
CA TYR A 157 -17.65 -5.82 0.73
C TYR A 157 -17.70 -7.19 1.40
N ILE A 158 -17.94 -7.24 2.72
CA ILE A 158 -18.05 -8.49 3.48
C ILE A 158 -19.22 -9.34 2.98
N ALA A 159 -20.37 -8.72 2.70
CA ALA A 159 -21.54 -9.39 2.15
C ALA A 159 -21.25 -9.97 0.76
N LEU A 160 -20.69 -9.17 -0.15
CA LEU A 160 -20.34 -9.59 -1.51
C LEU A 160 -19.28 -10.69 -1.51
N LYS A 161 -18.25 -10.58 -0.67
CA LYS A 161 -17.24 -11.64 -0.49
C LYS A 161 -17.90 -12.93 -0.04
N SER A 162 -18.77 -12.86 0.97
CA SER A 162 -19.48 -14.02 1.51
C SER A 162 -20.38 -14.67 0.46
N MET A 163 -21.08 -13.88 -0.35
CA MET A 163 -21.87 -14.37 -1.48
C MET A 163 -21.00 -15.03 -2.54
N TYR A 164 -19.91 -14.36 -2.95
CA TYR A 164 -18.96 -14.88 -3.94
C TYR A 164 -18.40 -16.24 -3.51
N THR A 165 -17.92 -16.37 -2.27
CA THR A 165 -17.41 -17.64 -1.75
C THR A 165 -18.48 -18.72 -1.75
N ARG A 166 -19.70 -18.42 -1.27
CA ARG A 166 -20.80 -19.40 -1.24
C ARG A 166 -21.19 -19.87 -2.65
N VAL A 167 -21.20 -18.98 -3.63
CA VAL A 167 -21.54 -19.28 -5.02
C VAL A 167 -20.40 -20.05 -5.69
N ALA A 168 -19.16 -19.59 -5.58
CA ALA A 168 -17.99 -20.23 -6.15
C ALA A 168 -17.81 -21.67 -5.64
N THR A 169 -17.98 -21.90 -4.34
CA THR A 169 -17.90 -23.25 -3.74
C THR A 169 -19.04 -24.18 -4.19
N ARG A 170 -20.21 -23.64 -4.57
CA ARG A 170 -21.38 -24.45 -4.96
C ARG A 170 -21.46 -24.73 -6.45
N LEU A 171 -21.07 -23.78 -7.30
CA LEU A 171 -21.28 -23.86 -8.75
C LEU A 171 -20.06 -24.34 -9.51
N ILE A 172 -18.85 -24.19 -8.95
CA ILE A 172 -17.62 -24.44 -9.69
C ILE A 172 -16.85 -25.57 -9.00
N SER A 173 -17.22 -26.80 -9.36
CA SER A 173 -16.49 -28.01 -8.98
C SER A 173 -15.06 -27.93 -9.50
N GLY A 174 -14.07 -27.84 -8.59
CA GLY A 174 -12.65 -27.79 -8.95
C GLY A 174 -11.94 -26.46 -8.69
N ILE A 175 -12.61 -25.43 -8.15
CA ILE A 175 -11.89 -24.26 -7.62
C ILE A 175 -11.05 -24.69 -6.41
N PRO A 176 -9.75 -24.34 -6.37
CA PRO A 176 -8.92 -24.57 -5.20
C PRO A 176 -9.62 -24.01 -3.95
N THR A 177 -9.76 -24.79 -2.88
CA THR A 177 -10.34 -24.33 -1.60
C THR A 177 -9.43 -23.36 -0.84
N ASP A 178 -8.53 -22.73 -1.56
CA ASP A 178 -7.44 -21.92 -1.09
C ASP A 178 -7.74 -20.46 -1.41
N ASN A 179 -7.08 -19.54 -0.70
CA ASN A 179 -7.38 -18.12 -0.75
C ASN A 179 -7.14 -17.49 -2.14
N THR A 180 -6.44 -18.19 -3.03
CA THR A 180 -6.25 -17.82 -4.45
C THR A 180 -7.56 -17.68 -5.22
N SER A 181 -8.62 -18.39 -4.82
CA SER A 181 -9.94 -18.24 -5.43
C SER A 181 -10.54 -16.85 -5.23
N LEU A 182 -10.06 -16.09 -4.23
CA LEU A 182 -10.55 -14.75 -3.93
C LEU A 182 -9.90 -13.67 -4.78
N VAL A 183 -8.73 -13.93 -5.40
CA VAL A 183 -7.98 -12.97 -6.22
C VAL A 183 -8.84 -12.30 -7.30
N PRO A 184 -9.61 -13.01 -8.15
CA PRO A 184 -10.45 -12.37 -9.15
C PRO A 184 -11.52 -11.47 -8.54
N PHE A 185 -12.16 -11.91 -7.45
CA PHE A 185 -13.14 -11.10 -6.73
C PHE A 185 -12.50 -9.83 -6.14
N THR A 186 -11.37 -9.96 -5.46
CA THR A 186 -10.69 -8.81 -4.85
C THR A 186 -10.20 -7.81 -5.89
N ASN A 187 -9.67 -8.29 -7.02
CA ASN A 187 -9.21 -7.42 -8.10
C ASN A 187 -10.39 -6.70 -8.76
N LEU A 188 -11.47 -7.42 -9.08
CA LEU A 188 -12.66 -6.80 -9.67
C LEU A 188 -13.25 -5.75 -8.73
N PHE A 189 -13.44 -6.09 -7.45
CA PHE A 189 -13.95 -5.15 -6.47
C PHE A 189 -13.03 -3.94 -6.31
N ALA A 190 -11.70 -4.13 -6.26
CA ALA A 190 -10.73 -3.04 -6.16
C ALA A 190 -10.77 -2.11 -7.37
N ILE A 191 -10.91 -2.65 -8.59
CA ILE A 191 -11.05 -1.86 -9.82
C ILE A 191 -12.34 -1.05 -9.79
N LEU A 192 -13.48 -1.68 -9.48
CA LEU A 192 -14.77 -1.00 -9.37
C LEU A 192 -14.77 0.08 -8.28
N TYR A 193 -14.13 -0.21 -7.15
CA TYR A 193 -13.95 0.74 -6.06
C TYR A 193 -13.11 1.94 -6.49
N LEU A 194 -11.98 1.73 -7.17
CA LEU A 194 -11.15 2.81 -7.70
C LEU A 194 -11.91 3.67 -8.71
N ILE A 195 -12.67 3.05 -9.63
CA ILE A 195 -13.51 3.76 -10.60
C ILE A 195 -14.59 4.59 -9.88
N GLY A 196 -15.25 4.04 -8.86
CA GLY A 196 -16.23 4.79 -8.07
C GLY A 196 -15.61 5.98 -7.33
N LEU A 197 -14.43 5.80 -6.75
CA LEU A 197 -13.72 6.86 -6.03
C LEU A 197 -13.17 7.94 -6.97
N HIS A 198 -12.45 7.58 -8.02
CA HIS A 198 -11.66 8.51 -8.81
C HIS A 198 -12.18 8.74 -10.23
N GLY A 199 -13.29 8.08 -10.59
CA GLY A 199 -13.92 8.21 -11.90
C GLY A 199 -12.97 7.85 -13.04
N THR A 200 -12.96 8.68 -14.07
CA THR A 200 -12.08 8.53 -15.24
C THR A 200 -10.60 8.72 -14.94
N SER A 201 -10.24 9.42 -13.85
CA SER A 201 -8.85 9.58 -13.42
C SER A 201 -8.20 8.25 -13.00
N THR A 202 -8.99 7.22 -12.74
CA THR A 202 -8.51 5.84 -12.53
C THR A 202 -7.62 5.36 -13.67
N LEU A 203 -7.91 5.77 -14.92
CA LEU A 203 -7.07 5.43 -16.08
C LEU A 203 -5.65 5.99 -15.94
N LYS A 204 -5.50 7.24 -15.47
CA LYS A 204 -4.20 7.87 -15.23
C LYS A 204 -3.41 7.11 -14.17
N ILE A 205 -4.07 6.72 -13.08
CA ILE A 205 -3.46 5.92 -12.01
C ILE A 205 -2.94 4.59 -12.57
N PHE A 206 -3.75 3.88 -13.35
CA PHE A 206 -3.33 2.61 -13.97
C PHE A 206 -2.16 2.79 -14.94
N ILE A 207 -2.15 3.86 -15.74
CA ILE A 207 -1.03 4.17 -16.64
C ILE A 207 0.26 4.36 -15.84
N ILE A 208 0.23 5.17 -14.78
CA ILE A 208 1.41 5.43 -13.94
C ILE A 208 1.88 4.14 -13.25
N LEU A 209 0.97 3.36 -12.66
CA LEU A 209 1.27 2.08 -12.01
C LEU A 209 1.93 1.11 -13.00
N THR A 210 1.35 1.00 -14.20
CA THR A 210 1.82 0.11 -15.27
C THR A 210 3.19 0.52 -15.76
N ALA A 211 3.41 1.81 -16.03
CA ALA A 211 4.70 2.34 -16.42
C ALA A 211 5.77 2.07 -15.35
N ASN A 212 5.46 2.31 -14.07
CA ASN A 212 6.38 2.03 -12.98
C ASN A 212 6.73 0.54 -12.86
N TYR A 213 5.73 -0.34 -12.99
CA TYR A 213 5.93 -1.79 -12.99
C TYR A 213 6.84 -2.23 -14.14
N TYR A 214 6.63 -1.69 -15.35
CA TYR A 214 7.49 -1.97 -16.49
C TYR A 214 8.92 -1.48 -16.31
N ILE A 215 9.14 -0.33 -15.66
CA ILE A 215 10.49 0.13 -15.27
C ILE A 215 11.16 -0.91 -14.37
N GLY A 216 10.48 -1.34 -13.29
CA GLY A 216 11.02 -2.33 -12.35
C GLY A 216 11.35 -3.66 -13.02
N LYS A 217 10.43 -4.18 -13.84
CA LYS A 217 10.63 -5.45 -14.55
C LYS A 217 11.67 -5.37 -15.66
N SER A 218 11.78 -4.25 -16.37
CA SER A 218 12.68 -4.12 -17.52
C SER A 218 14.14 -3.93 -17.12
N PHE A 219 14.39 -3.20 -16.04
CA PHE A 219 15.74 -2.87 -15.55
C PHE A 219 16.15 -3.71 -14.33
N ALA A 220 15.54 -4.89 -14.18
CA ALA A 220 15.74 -5.85 -13.09
C ALA A 220 17.23 -6.05 -12.75
N GLY A 221 17.60 -5.89 -11.47
CA GLY A 221 18.97 -6.13 -10.97
C GLY A 221 20.03 -5.08 -11.37
N SER A 222 19.71 -4.11 -12.22
CA SER A 222 20.63 -3.02 -12.61
C SER A 222 20.52 -1.83 -11.64
N ARG A 223 21.65 -1.16 -11.35
CA ARG A 223 21.64 0.08 -10.53
C ARG A 223 20.91 1.23 -11.25
N ALA A 224 20.95 1.23 -12.58
CA ALA A 224 20.23 2.20 -13.41
C ALA A 224 18.71 2.12 -13.18
N GLY A 225 18.15 0.92 -13.01
CA GLY A 225 16.71 0.75 -12.71
C GLY A 225 16.25 1.47 -11.45
N LEU A 226 17.11 1.56 -10.43
CA LEU A 226 16.81 2.29 -9.20
C LEU A 226 16.76 3.80 -9.46
N ILE A 227 17.76 4.33 -10.18
CA ILE A 227 17.84 5.76 -10.52
C ILE A 227 16.63 6.15 -11.38
N ILE A 228 16.32 5.36 -12.41
CA ILE A 228 15.16 5.59 -13.29
C ILE A 228 13.85 5.56 -12.48
N THR A 229 13.71 4.59 -11.57
CA THR A 229 12.53 4.51 -10.69
C THR A 229 12.36 5.79 -9.87
N TRP A 230 13.42 6.28 -9.23
CA TRP A 230 13.36 7.49 -8.42
C TRP A 230 13.04 8.72 -9.27
N ILE A 231 13.74 8.92 -10.39
CA ILE A 231 13.50 10.04 -11.31
C ILE A 231 12.06 10.01 -11.79
N PHE A 232 11.56 8.87 -12.28
CA PHE A 232 10.18 8.73 -12.74
C PHE A 232 9.17 9.10 -11.65
N ASN A 233 9.31 8.53 -10.45
CA ASN A 233 8.39 8.78 -9.35
C ASN A 233 8.42 10.25 -8.87
N PHE A 234 9.61 10.87 -8.79
CA PHE A 234 9.72 12.29 -8.48
C PHE A 234 9.06 13.17 -9.55
N LEU A 235 9.33 12.90 -10.84
CA LEU A 235 8.71 13.66 -11.92
C LEU A 235 7.19 13.54 -11.90
N ILE A 236 6.65 12.35 -11.63
CA ILE A 236 5.20 12.16 -11.49
C ILE A 236 4.66 12.94 -10.28
N LEU A 237 5.34 12.97 -9.14
CA LEU A 237 4.91 13.77 -7.99
C LEU A 237 4.84 15.27 -8.34
N PHE A 238 5.89 15.82 -8.96
CA PHE A 238 5.91 17.21 -9.36
C PHE A 238 4.85 17.52 -10.42
N ALA A 239 4.70 16.66 -11.42
CA ALA A 239 3.71 16.85 -12.47
C ALA A 239 2.27 16.76 -11.93
N ASN A 240 2.02 15.88 -10.96
CA ASN A 240 0.73 15.76 -10.29
C ASN A 240 0.38 17.02 -9.49
N GLU A 241 1.36 17.59 -8.77
CA GLU A 241 1.19 18.80 -7.97
C GLU A 241 0.98 20.03 -8.86
N TRP A 242 1.82 20.21 -9.89
CA TRP A 242 1.76 21.37 -10.78
C TRP A 242 0.47 21.45 -11.59
N ASN A 243 -0.09 20.29 -11.96
CA ASN A 243 -1.27 20.20 -12.82
C ASN A 243 -2.55 19.79 -12.06
N GLU A 244 -2.53 19.80 -10.72
CA GLU A 244 -3.64 19.40 -9.85
C GLU A 244 -4.35 18.08 -10.27
N GLY A 245 -3.57 17.08 -10.71
CA GLY A 245 -4.10 15.77 -11.13
C GLY A 245 -4.57 15.63 -12.59
N TYR A 246 -4.18 16.59 -13.45
CA TYR A 246 -4.41 16.67 -14.89
C TYR A 246 -5.89 16.72 -15.29
N LEU A 247 -6.33 17.75 -15.99
CA LEU A 247 -7.65 17.76 -16.63
C LEU A 247 -7.55 17.09 -18.00
N PHE A 248 -8.49 16.21 -18.35
CA PHE A 248 -8.46 15.56 -19.67
C PHE A 248 -8.63 16.58 -20.81
N SER A 249 -9.47 17.59 -20.60
CA SER A 249 -9.63 18.72 -21.52
C SER A 249 -8.34 19.52 -21.75
N SER A 250 -7.45 19.58 -20.76
CA SER A 250 -6.15 20.27 -20.89
C SER A 250 -5.12 19.45 -21.67
N LEU A 251 -5.30 18.13 -21.76
CA LEU A 251 -4.44 17.25 -22.57
C LEU A 251 -4.86 17.24 -24.03
N HIS A 252 -6.17 17.14 -24.29
CA HIS A 252 -6.72 17.21 -25.64
C HIS A 252 -8.23 17.53 -25.59
N PRO A 253 -8.75 18.41 -26.46
CA PRO A 253 -10.17 18.78 -26.48
C PRO A 253 -11.13 17.58 -26.58
N ASP A 254 -10.80 16.58 -27.39
CA ASP A 254 -11.65 15.38 -27.57
C ASP A 254 -11.81 14.53 -26.31
N LEU A 255 -10.89 14.62 -25.35
CA LEU A 255 -10.99 13.92 -24.07
C LEU A 255 -11.79 14.71 -23.02
N ALA A 256 -12.26 15.93 -23.33
CA ALA A 256 -13.08 16.73 -22.41
C ALA A 256 -14.32 16.00 -21.85
N PRO A 257 -15.04 15.13 -22.61
CA PRO A 257 -16.17 14.37 -22.04
C PRO A 257 -15.77 13.46 -20.87
N LEU A 258 -14.52 12.99 -20.80
CA LEU A 258 -14.04 12.17 -19.70
C LEU A 258 -13.95 12.96 -18.38
N ASP A 259 -13.85 14.30 -18.43
CA ASP A 259 -13.85 15.13 -17.23
C ASP A 259 -15.23 15.22 -16.55
N ALA A 260 -16.31 14.71 -17.19
CA ALA A 260 -17.66 14.71 -16.62
C ALA A 260 -17.81 13.74 -15.45
N PHE A 261 -17.12 12.59 -15.49
CA PHE A 261 -17.18 11.58 -14.42
C PHE A 261 -15.88 11.56 -13.61
N ARG A 262 -15.78 12.43 -12.61
CA ARG A 262 -14.57 12.57 -11.76
C ARG A 262 -14.54 11.66 -10.52
N GLY A 263 -15.63 10.96 -10.24
CA GLY A 263 -15.78 10.12 -9.04
C GLY A 263 -16.08 10.90 -7.75
N ILE A 264 -16.26 10.16 -6.66
CA ILE A 264 -16.59 10.71 -5.33
C ILE A 264 -15.43 11.53 -4.74
N PHE A 265 -14.20 11.10 -5.01
CA PHE A 265 -12.94 11.71 -4.57
C PHE A 265 -12.05 12.03 -5.79
N PRO A 266 -12.31 13.14 -6.48
CA PRO A 266 -11.64 13.47 -7.74
C PRO A 266 -10.16 13.85 -7.57
N ARG A 267 -9.75 14.27 -6.37
CA ARG A 267 -8.37 14.69 -6.05
C ARG A 267 -7.47 13.50 -5.73
N TRP A 268 -7.33 12.59 -6.68
CA TRP A 268 -6.55 11.36 -6.53
C TRP A 268 -5.06 11.63 -6.25
N GLN A 269 -4.51 12.75 -6.76
CA GLN A 269 -3.11 13.12 -6.63
C GLN A 269 -2.63 13.28 -5.18
N ILE A 270 -3.52 13.71 -4.27
CA ILE A 270 -3.17 13.93 -2.86
C ILE A 270 -2.81 12.61 -2.18
N SER A 271 -3.64 11.58 -2.38
CA SER A 271 -3.40 10.24 -1.81
C SER A 271 -2.34 9.45 -2.58
N PHE A 272 -2.07 9.83 -3.84
CA PHE A 272 -1.08 9.17 -4.67
C PHE A 272 0.35 9.26 -4.11
N ASN A 273 0.66 10.25 -3.28
CA ASN A 273 1.95 10.36 -2.60
C ASN A 273 2.34 9.09 -1.83
N ILE A 274 1.36 8.45 -1.17
CA ILE A 274 1.57 7.19 -0.46
C ILE A 274 1.76 6.03 -1.45
N THR A 275 1.04 6.05 -2.57
CA THR A 275 1.19 5.07 -3.65
C THR A 275 2.58 5.12 -4.28
N THR A 276 3.14 6.31 -4.49
CA THR A 276 4.51 6.51 -4.97
C THR A 276 5.53 5.78 -4.09
N LEU A 277 5.39 5.86 -2.76
CA LEU A 277 6.28 5.12 -1.85
C LEU A 277 6.18 3.60 -2.05
N ARG A 278 4.97 3.08 -2.30
CA ARG A 278 4.76 1.65 -2.59
C ARG A 278 5.38 1.23 -3.92
N LEU A 279 5.30 2.08 -4.94
CA LEU A 279 5.92 1.86 -6.24
C LEU A 279 7.45 1.79 -6.14
N VAL A 280 8.06 2.74 -5.41
CA VAL A 280 9.50 2.75 -5.15
C VAL A 280 9.90 1.51 -4.35
N SER A 281 9.18 1.18 -3.28
CA SER A 281 9.44 -0.02 -2.46
C SER A 281 9.43 -1.28 -3.32
N PHE A 282 8.39 -1.48 -4.15
CA PHE A 282 8.29 -2.63 -5.04
C PHE A 282 9.51 -2.77 -5.96
N ASN A 283 9.93 -1.70 -6.63
CA ASN A 283 11.07 -1.74 -7.54
C ASN A 283 12.41 -1.98 -6.81
N MET A 284 12.58 -1.42 -5.61
CA MET A 284 13.75 -1.64 -4.77
C MET A 284 13.81 -3.10 -4.29
N ASP A 285 12.70 -3.62 -3.76
CA ASP A 285 12.60 -5.02 -3.30
C ASP A 285 12.85 -5.98 -4.46
N TYR A 286 12.30 -5.70 -5.64
CA TYR A 286 12.52 -6.49 -6.84
C TYR A 286 13.99 -6.48 -7.29
N TYR A 287 14.66 -5.32 -7.22
CA TYR A 287 16.09 -5.22 -7.50
C TYR A 287 16.94 -6.12 -6.59
N TRP A 288 16.65 -6.11 -5.29
CA TRP A 288 17.36 -6.95 -4.31
C TRP A 288 17.05 -8.43 -4.49
N ALA A 289 15.79 -8.77 -4.80
CA ALA A 289 15.39 -10.15 -5.10
C ALA A 289 16.17 -10.74 -6.28
N CYS A 290 16.53 -9.94 -7.28
CA CYS A 290 17.37 -10.37 -8.40
C CYS A 290 18.86 -10.56 -8.03
N LYS A 291 19.33 -9.98 -6.93
CA LYS A 291 20.73 -10.02 -6.50
C LYS A 291 21.05 -11.08 -5.44
N LEU A 292 20.03 -11.69 -4.85
CA LEU A 292 20.22 -12.76 -3.89
C LEU A 292 20.94 -13.94 -4.59
N PRO A 293 22.08 -14.43 -4.04
CA PRO A 293 22.77 -15.58 -4.58
C PRO A 293 21.90 -16.81 -4.37
N TYR A 294 21.28 -17.31 -5.44
CA TYR A 294 20.56 -18.57 -5.38
C TYR A 294 21.56 -19.74 -5.25
N PRO A 295 21.21 -20.80 -4.50
CA PRO A 295 21.94 -22.06 -4.56
C PRO A 295 21.96 -22.59 -6.01
N PRO A 296 23.01 -23.32 -6.41
CA PRO A 296 23.35 -23.60 -7.82
C PRO A 296 22.25 -24.29 -8.65
N VAL A 297 21.28 -24.96 -8.01
CA VAL A 297 20.18 -25.69 -8.67
C VAL A 297 19.19 -24.77 -9.40
N VAL A 298 19.08 -23.51 -8.99
CA VAL A 298 18.13 -22.52 -9.56
C VAL A 298 18.69 -21.77 -10.75
N ARG A 299 20.04 -21.74 -10.85
CA ARG A 299 20.75 -20.92 -11.83
C ARG A 299 20.30 -21.23 -13.25
N ASP A 300 19.97 -22.49 -13.52
CA ASP A 300 19.60 -22.97 -14.85
C ASP A 300 18.20 -22.51 -15.29
N ILE A 301 17.24 -22.37 -14.37
CA ILE A 301 15.88 -21.88 -14.68
C ILE A 301 15.86 -20.36 -14.84
N LEU A 302 16.62 -19.63 -14.03
CA LEU A 302 16.67 -18.16 -14.09
C LEU A 302 17.56 -17.66 -15.25
N LEU A 303 18.55 -18.46 -15.67
CA LEU A 303 19.30 -18.26 -16.91
C LEU A 303 18.39 -18.28 -18.15
N ILE A 304 17.28 -19.03 -18.15
CA ILE A 304 16.28 -19.01 -19.23
C ILE A 304 15.59 -17.64 -19.29
N CYS A 305 15.27 -17.04 -18.13
CA CYS A 305 14.60 -15.75 -18.04
C CYS A 305 15.48 -14.58 -18.51
N VAL A 306 16.80 -14.66 -18.29
CA VAL A 306 17.77 -13.65 -18.73
C VAL A 306 18.23 -13.88 -20.18
N LYS A 307 18.46 -15.14 -20.61
CA LYS A 307 18.84 -15.44 -22.00
C LYS A 307 17.73 -15.16 -23.00
N SER A 308 16.46 -15.34 -22.64
CA SER A 308 15.33 -15.08 -23.54
C SER A 308 15.25 -13.63 -24.02
N LYS A 309 15.79 -12.66 -23.26
CA LYS A 309 15.77 -11.25 -23.65
C LYS A 309 17.00 -10.84 -24.48
N SER A 310 18.14 -11.48 -24.22
CA SER A 310 19.38 -11.21 -24.97
C SER A 310 19.41 -11.87 -26.35
N SER A 311 18.73 -13.02 -26.53
CA SER A 311 18.64 -13.70 -27.83
C SER A 311 17.73 -12.99 -28.84
N THR A 312 16.69 -12.28 -28.37
CA THR A 312 15.76 -11.55 -29.24
C THR A 312 16.39 -10.27 -29.80
N ILE A 313 17.25 -9.60 -29.03
CA ILE A 313 17.99 -8.41 -29.47
C ILE A 313 19.16 -8.81 -30.39
N ALA A 314 19.78 -9.97 -30.17
CA ALA A 314 20.86 -10.45 -31.03
C ALA A 314 20.37 -10.97 -32.40
N ARG A 315 19.19 -11.60 -32.49
CA ARG A 315 18.62 -12.07 -33.76
C ARG A 315 18.21 -10.91 -34.69
N ASP A 316 17.54 -9.87 -34.17
CA ASP A 316 17.14 -8.70 -34.99
C ASP A 316 18.33 -7.93 -35.59
N ASN A 317 19.49 -7.95 -34.91
CA ASN A 317 20.70 -7.29 -35.40
C ASN A 317 21.51 -8.13 -36.42
N THR A 318 21.26 -9.44 -36.49
CA THR A 318 21.94 -10.35 -37.44
C THR A 318 21.18 -10.41 -38.76
N ASP A 319 19.84 -10.42 -38.72
CA ASP A 319 19.00 -10.43 -39.93
C ASP A 319 19.03 -9.10 -40.70
N ARG A 320 19.22 -7.95 -40.01
CA ARG A 320 19.45 -6.65 -40.69
C ARG A 320 20.82 -6.54 -41.36
N LYS A 321 21.84 -7.29 -40.92
CA LYS A 321 23.15 -7.29 -41.57
C LYS A 321 23.21 -8.25 -42.76
N ALA A 322 22.42 -9.32 -42.76
CA ALA A 322 22.35 -10.28 -43.85
C ALA A 322 21.64 -9.75 -45.11
N THR A 323 20.89 -8.64 -45.01
CA THR A 323 20.12 -8.06 -46.11
C THR A 323 20.82 -6.91 -46.85
N MET A 324 22.04 -6.52 -46.47
CA MET A 324 22.74 -5.35 -47.03
C MET A 324 23.92 -5.66 -47.97
N TYR A 325 24.22 -6.92 -48.26
CA TYR A 325 25.21 -7.30 -49.27
C TYR A 325 24.72 -8.46 -50.15
N PRO A 326 24.31 -8.21 -51.41
CA PRO A 326 24.18 -9.29 -52.38
C PRO A 326 25.58 -9.69 -52.84
N SER A 327 26.00 -10.91 -52.48
CA SER A 327 27.22 -11.53 -52.99
C SER A 327 27.07 -11.85 -54.47
N SER A 328 27.97 -11.29 -55.29
CA SER A 328 28.19 -11.69 -56.67
C SER A 328 28.90 -13.04 -56.76
N SER A 329 28.85 -13.62 -57.97
CA SER A 329 29.61 -14.79 -58.48
C SER A 329 29.19 -16.19 -58.02
N ALA A 330 28.44 -16.88 -58.88
CA ALA A 330 29.01 -17.78 -59.89
C ALA A 330 28.07 -17.87 -61.10
#